data_AF-A0A8J4DU69-F1
#
_entry.id   AF-A0A8J4DU69-F1
#
_cell.length_a   1.000
_cell.length_b   1.000
_cell.length_c   1.000
_cell.angle_alpha   90.00
_cell.angle_beta   90.00
_cell.angle_gamma   90.00
#
_symmetry.space_group_name_H-M   'P 1'
#
loop_
_entity.id
_entity.type
_entity.pdbx_description
1 polymer ?
#
loop_
_entity_poly.entity_id
_entity_poly.type
_entity_poly.pdbx_seq_one_letter_code
_entity_poly.pdbx_strand_id
1 'polypeptide(L)'
;MTLIDDLDGDLAAMQTGIARAGEIAGGAERGSADIAAHMAATGFTGIAQAMGRVRSGIGEIRARIAGLGGAVQEARRPVSLAPRQMIPQQTIDILTPIGAALAAVHDGIGTTIDRLVEVQRAAAATLQGGRPGPMLARLEGIRNVLITVGQHCTLAQQHVEAALSEARDAGGGGASPDGSEGEPAKAVADDGGPSSQSPDAERASPPEPAPGFRVDPARSIPDFVSAIATDLHVPPGSKTAGVMTDGQGRRLHNGLLLNGTSNAVVDNYATLKRRWHRLDVAGSHVEGHTSGIMRDGNVNHAVLVVSKRPCIGPLGCHAMLSSLLDRGMTLDVYVAGKDGPVYWGTYTGTGEGVTQR
;
A
#
# COMPACT_ATOMS: atom_id res chain seq x y z
N MET A 1 -13.40 15.88 -13.64
CA MET A 1 -12.42 14.89 -14.14
C MET A 1 -13.11 13.55 -14.12
N THR A 2 -12.95 12.75 -15.17
CA THR A 2 -13.51 11.39 -15.22
C THR A 2 -12.50 10.41 -14.61
N LEU A 3 -12.95 9.25 -14.11
CA LEU A 3 -12.07 8.18 -13.60
C LEU A 3 -10.98 7.77 -14.61
N ILE A 4 -11.26 7.91 -15.90
CA ILE A 4 -10.31 7.63 -16.99
C ILE A 4 -9.20 8.71 -17.07
N ASP A 5 -9.54 9.99 -16.83
CA ASP A 5 -8.53 11.06 -16.78
C ASP A 5 -7.61 10.88 -15.58
N ASP A 6 -8.16 10.48 -14.42
CA ASP A 6 -7.39 10.18 -13.21
C ASP A 6 -6.45 8.98 -13.43
N LEU A 7 -6.96 7.93 -14.08
CA LEU A 7 -6.17 6.75 -14.47
C LEU A 7 -5.01 7.10 -15.41
N ASP A 8 -5.23 7.90 -16.47
CA ASP A 8 -4.12 8.32 -17.35
C ASP A 8 -3.09 9.17 -16.59
N GLY A 9 -3.55 10.03 -15.68
CA GLY A 9 -2.70 10.83 -14.80
C GLY A 9 -1.77 9.96 -13.94
N ASP A 10 -2.32 8.94 -13.27
CA ASP A 10 -1.53 8.00 -12.46
C ASP A 10 -0.55 7.18 -13.31
N LEU A 11 -0.98 6.68 -14.47
CA LEU A 11 -0.10 5.94 -15.39
C LEU A 11 1.06 6.81 -15.89
N ALA A 12 0.81 8.09 -16.20
CA ALA A 12 1.86 9.04 -16.60
C ALA A 12 2.83 9.33 -15.44
N ALA A 13 2.33 9.46 -14.21
CA ALA A 13 3.15 9.63 -13.01
C ALA A 13 4.04 8.39 -12.77
N MET A 14 3.48 7.19 -12.94
CA MET A 14 4.24 5.93 -12.86
C MET A 14 5.37 5.89 -13.89
N GLN A 15 5.11 6.24 -15.16
CA GLN A 15 6.14 6.28 -16.20
C GLN A 15 7.28 7.25 -15.85
N THR A 16 6.93 8.44 -15.34
CA THR A 16 7.91 9.44 -14.90
C THR A 16 8.77 8.92 -13.76
N GLY A 17 8.17 8.28 -12.76
CA GLY A 17 8.89 7.64 -11.65
C GLY A 17 9.80 6.50 -12.12
N ILE A 18 9.34 5.63 -13.01
CA ILE A 18 10.13 4.52 -13.56
C ILE A 18 11.35 5.04 -14.34
N ALA A 19 11.16 6.04 -15.20
CA ALA A 19 12.26 6.67 -15.92
C ALA A 19 13.30 7.24 -14.95
N ARG A 20 12.83 7.95 -13.92
CA ARG A 20 13.70 8.52 -12.87
C ARG A 20 14.47 7.44 -12.10
N ALA A 21 13.81 6.34 -11.72
CA ALA A 21 14.46 5.21 -11.07
C ALA A 21 15.57 4.60 -11.97
N GLY A 22 15.31 4.49 -13.27
CA GLY A 22 16.28 4.02 -14.27
C GLY A 22 17.52 4.90 -14.39
N GLU A 23 17.35 6.23 -14.35
CA GLU A 23 18.47 7.19 -14.33
C GLU A 23 19.36 7.04 -13.09
N ILE A 24 18.73 6.96 -11.90
CA ILE A 24 19.44 6.80 -10.63
C ILE A 24 20.21 5.48 -10.62
N ALA A 25 19.58 4.39 -11.10
CA ALA A 25 20.21 3.09 -11.23
C ALA A 25 21.40 3.10 -12.19
N GLY A 26 21.31 3.81 -13.32
CA GLY A 26 22.44 4.03 -14.22
C GLY A 26 23.60 4.79 -13.56
N GLY A 27 23.28 5.78 -12.70
CA GLY A 27 24.28 6.48 -11.89
C GLY A 27 24.94 5.60 -10.82
N ALA A 28 24.17 4.72 -10.18
CA ALA A 28 24.68 3.75 -9.22
C ALA A 28 25.61 2.72 -9.90
N GLU A 29 25.25 2.25 -11.10
CA GLU A 29 26.07 1.31 -11.86
C GLU A 29 27.44 1.91 -12.23
N ARG A 30 27.46 3.15 -12.76
CA ARG A 30 28.72 3.86 -13.06
C ARG A 30 29.59 4.02 -11.81
N GLY A 31 28.98 4.47 -10.70
CA GLY A 31 29.70 4.59 -9.44
C GLY A 31 30.29 3.25 -8.94
N SER A 32 29.56 2.14 -9.12
CA SER A 32 30.07 0.82 -8.77
C SER A 32 31.27 0.39 -9.64
N ALA A 33 31.26 0.75 -10.93
CA ALA A 33 32.36 0.49 -11.85
C ALA A 33 33.61 1.33 -11.52
N ASP A 34 33.42 2.61 -11.20
CA ASP A 34 34.52 3.51 -10.82
C ASP A 34 35.23 3.01 -9.55
N ILE A 35 34.45 2.57 -8.55
CA ILE A 35 34.99 1.97 -7.32
C ILE A 35 35.76 0.69 -7.66
N ALA A 36 35.17 -0.20 -8.47
CA ALA A 36 35.84 -1.45 -8.85
C ALA A 36 37.18 -1.21 -9.54
N ALA A 37 37.23 -0.25 -10.48
CA ALA A 37 38.46 0.13 -11.19
C ALA A 37 39.50 0.71 -10.24
N HIS A 38 39.11 1.61 -9.33
CA HIS A 38 40.00 2.19 -8.34
C HIS A 38 40.59 1.14 -7.38
N MET A 39 39.76 0.21 -6.90
CA MET A 39 40.18 -0.87 -6.01
C MET A 39 41.14 -1.84 -6.72
N ALA A 40 40.90 -2.14 -8.00
CA ALA A 40 41.82 -2.94 -8.79
C ALA A 40 43.18 -2.24 -8.97
N ALA A 41 43.18 -0.95 -9.29
CA ALA A 41 44.40 -0.16 -9.47
C ALA A 41 45.25 -0.04 -8.20
N THR A 42 44.63 -0.14 -7.03
CA THR A 42 45.30 -0.06 -5.71
C THR A 42 45.65 -1.43 -5.13
N GLY A 43 45.43 -2.52 -5.87
CA GLY A 43 45.78 -3.89 -5.45
C GLY A 43 44.72 -4.62 -4.63
N PHE A 44 43.55 -4.01 -4.37
CA PHE A 44 42.42 -4.61 -3.66
C PHE A 44 41.52 -5.42 -4.61
N THR A 45 42.07 -6.46 -5.24
CA THR A 45 41.39 -7.27 -6.26
C THR A 45 40.12 -7.96 -5.75
N GLY A 46 40.08 -8.38 -4.48
CA GLY A 46 38.89 -8.97 -3.86
C GLY A 46 37.71 -8.00 -3.75
N ILE A 47 37.97 -6.74 -3.40
CA ILE A 47 36.94 -5.68 -3.36
C ILE A 47 36.46 -5.37 -4.77
N ALA A 48 37.38 -5.27 -5.74
CA ALA A 48 37.03 -5.05 -7.14
C ALA A 48 36.09 -6.14 -7.68
N GLN A 49 36.38 -7.42 -7.38
CA GLN A 49 35.54 -8.54 -7.77
C GLN A 49 34.16 -8.49 -7.09
N ALA A 50 34.11 -8.17 -5.79
CA ALA A 50 32.86 -8.02 -5.06
C ALA A 50 32.00 -6.87 -5.61
N MET A 51 32.61 -5.75 -5.97
CA MET A 51 31.95 -4.64 -6.65
C MET A 51 31.45 -5.02 -8.04
N GLY A 52 32.13 -5.92 -8.75
CA GLY A 52 31.62 -6.53 -9.98
C GLY A 52 30.28 -7.26 -9.78
N ARG A 53 30.10 -7.97 -8.65
CA ARG A 53 28.82 -8.61 -8.29
C ARG A 53 27.74 -7.58 -7.95
N VAL A 54 28.08 -6.54 -7.18
CA VAL A 54 27.17 -5.42 -6.90
C VAL A 54 26.69 -4.78 -8.19
N ARG A 55 27.61 -4.51 -9.12
CA ARG A 55 27.29 -3.96 -10.45
C ARG A 55 26.33 -4.87 -11.23
N SER A 56 26.59 -6.18 -11.25
CA SER A 56 25.68 -7.15 -11.90
C SER A 56 24.27 -7.08 -11.31
N GLY A 57 24.15 -7.03 -9.98
CA GLY A 57 22.87 -6.86 -9.30
C GLY A 57 22.16 -5.54 -9.65
N ILE A 58 22.90 -4.44 -9.76
CA ILE A 58 22.35 -3.16 -10.26
C ILE A 58 21.87 -3.29 -11.71
N GLY A 59 22.61 -3.99 -12.57
CA GLY A 59 22.21 -4.27 -13.95
C GLY A 59 20.88 -5.03 -14.04
N GLU A 60 20.68 -6.05 -13.20
CA GLU A 60 19.40 -6.77 -13.09
C GLU A 60 18.25 -5.87 -12.63
N ILE A 61 18.50 -5.00 -11.64
CA ILE A 61 17.51 -4.00 -11.17
C ILE A 61 17.13 -3.06 -12.32
N ARG A 62 18.10 -2.58 -13.10
CA ARG A 62 17.83 -1.73 -14.28
C ARG A 62 16.96 -2.44 -15.32
N ALA A 63 17.27 -3.71 -15.61
CA ALA A 63 16.47 -4.50 -16.55
C ALA A 63 15.02 -4.67 -16.06
N ARG A 64 14.82 -4.91 -14.76
CA ARG A 64 13.49 -4.98 -14.14
C ARG A 64 12.74 -3.65 -14.23
N ILE A 65 13.38 -2.54 -13.87
CA ILE A 65 12.80 -1.19 -14.00
C ILE A 65 12.37 -0.90 -15.43
N ALA A 66 13.20 -1.24 -16.42
CA ALA A 66 12.84 -1.09 -17.84
C ALA A 66 11.63 -1.96 -18.23
N GLY A 67 11.57 -3.20 -17.72
CA GLY A 67 10.41 -4.10 -17.90
C GLY A 67 9.12 -3.53 -17.31
N LEU A 68 9.19 -2.93 -16.10
CA LEU A 68 8.05 -2.21 -15.50
C LEU A 68 7.59 -1.06 -16.40
N GLY A 69 8.53 -0.28 -16.95
CA GLY A 69 8.21 0.81 -17.87
C GLY A 69 7.47 0.35 -19.12
N GLY A 70 7.90 -0.78 -19.70
CA GLY A 70 7.22 -1.42 -20.82
C GLY A 70 5.79 -1.84 -20.47
N ALA A 71 5.59 -2.48 -19.32
CA ALA A 71 4.27 -2.92 -18.86
C ALA A 71 3.31 -1.75 -18.60
N VAL A 72 3.78 -0.67 -17.97
CA VAL A 72 2.97 0.53 -17.74
C VAL A 72 2.62 1.22 -19.06
N GLN A 73 3.56 1.29 -20.01
CA GLN A 73 3.30 1.84 -21.34
C GLN A 73 2.27 1.04 -22.13
N GLU A 74 2.29 -0.29 -21.99
CA GLU A 74 1.29 -1.17 -22.60
C GLU A 74 -0.10 -0.94 -21.99
N ALA A 75 -0.17 -0.85 -20.66
CA ALA A 75 -1.42 -0.54 -19.94
C ALA A 75 -1.99 0.84 -20.30
N ARG A 76 -1.11 1.83 -20.52
CA ARG A 76 -1.52 3.21 -20.83
C ARG A 76 -2.05 3.39 -22.26
N ARG A 77 -1.53 2.63 -23.23
CA ARG A 77 -1.92 2.77 -24.64
C ARG A 77 -3.44 2.71 -24.85
N PRO A 78 -4.17 1.68 -24.37
CA PRO A 78 -5.62 1.62 -24.55
C PRO A 78 -6.38 2.74 -23.82
N VAL A 79 -5.91 3.17 -22.63
CA VAL A 79 -6.51 4.30 -21.90
C VAL A 79 -6.41 5.59 -22.70
N SER A 80 -5.23 5.87 -23.29
CA SER A 80 -5.01 7.10 -24.07
C SER A 80 -5.80 7.17 -25.39
N LEU A 81 -6.24 6.01 -25.91
CA LEU A 81 -7.03 5.89 -27.13
C LEU A 81 -8.53 5.74 -26.85
N ALA A 82 -8.92 5.54 -25.59
CA ALA A 82 -10.31 5.34 -25.22
C ALA A 82 -11.13 6.61 -25.48
N PRO A 83 -12.35 6.49 -26.06
CA PRO A 83 -13.28 7.60 -26.13
C PRO A 83 -13.61 8.11 -24.72
N ARG A 84 -13.82 9.43 -24.57
CA ARG A 84 -14.25 10.01 -23.29
C ARG A 84 -15.59 9.49 -22.78
N GLN A 85 -16.42 8.99 -23.69
CA GLN A 85 -17.70 8.35 -23.39
C GLN A 85 -17.62 6.93 -23.94
N MET A 86 -17.46 5.96 -23.04
CA MET A 86 -17.50 4.54 -23.36
C MET A 86 -18.86 3.99 -22.95
N ILE A 87 -19.41 3.10 -23.77
CA ILE A 87 -20.54 2.27 -23.34
C ILE A 87 -20.06 1.25 -22.29
N PRO A 88 -20.95 0.76 -21.41
CA PRO A 88 -20.53 -0.11 -20.31
C PRO A 88 -19.69 -1.33 -20.73
N GLN A 89 -20.10 -2.04 -21.79
CA GLN A 89 -19.34 -3.20 -22.28
C GLN A 89 -17.93 -2.82 -22.76
N GLN A 90 -17.80 -1.69 -23.45
CA GLN A 90 -16.52 -1.19 -23.93
C GLN A 90 -15.59 -0.84 -22.76
N THR A 91 -16.12 -0.27 -21.67
CA THR A 91 -15.37 -0.01 -20.44
C THR A 91 -14.83 -1.31 -19.84
N ILE A 92 -15.67 -2.36 -19.76
CA ILE A 92 -15.27 -3.67 -19.23
C ILE A 92 -14.15 -4.28 -20.08
N ASP A 93 -14.32 -4.29 -21.40
CA ASP A 93 -13.37 -4.90 -22.33
C ASP A 93 -12.00 -4.20 -22.30
N ILE A 94 -11.99 -2.88 -22.15
CA ILE A 94 -10.76 -2.08 -22.10
C ILE A 94 -10.07 -2.18 -20.73
N LEU A 95 -10.82 -2.01 -19.63
CA LEU A 95 -10.23 -1.85 -18.29
C LEU A 95 -9.82 -3.17 -17.62
N THR A 96 -10.47 -4.29 -17.94
CA THR A 96 -10.13 -5.60 -17.36
C THR A 96 -8.65 -5.99 -17.57
N PRO A 97 -8.08 -5.96 -18.79
CA PRO A 97 -6.67 -6.29 -18.98
C PRO A 97 -5.72 -5.28 -18.33
N ILE A 98 -6.13 -4.01 -18.22
CA ILE A 98 -5.35 -2.96 -17.52
C ILE A 98 -5.23 -3.30 -16.04
N GLY A 99 -6.32 -3.71 -15.38
CA GLY A 99 -6.29 -4.14 -13.97
C GLY A 99 -5.30 -5.28 -13.72
N ALA A 100 -5.29 -6.29 -14.60
CA ALA A 100 -4.33 -7.40 -14.54
C ALA A 100 -2.88 -6.94 -14.75
N ALA A 101 -2.64 -6.03 -15.71
CA ALA A 101 -1.32 -5.46 -15.96
C ALA A 101 -0.81 -4.64 -14.76
N LEU A 102 -1.67 -3.83 -14.14
CA LEU A 102 -1.34 -3.06 -12.95
C LEU A 102 -0.99 -3.96 -11.76
N ALA A 103 -1.72 -5.06 -11.55
CA ALA A 103 -1.36 -6.05 -10.53
C ALA A 103 0.04 -6.66 -10.77
N ALA A 104 0.36 -7.01 -12.01
CA ALA A 104 1.68 -7.51 -12.36
C ALA A 104 2.79 -6.46 -12.18
N VAL A 105 2.50 -5.19 -12.49
CA VAL A 105 3.43 -4.07 -12.24
C VAL A 105 3.67 -3.90 -10.74
N HIS A 106 2.63 -3.93 -9.91
CA HIS A 106 2.73 -3.83 -8.46
C HIS A 106 3.60 -4.95 -7.87
N ASP A 107 3.35 -6.20 -8.24
CA ASP A 107 4.18 -7.34 -7.84
C ASP A 107 5.63 -7.18 -8.32
N GLY A 108 5.82 -6.71 -9.55
CA GLY A 108 7.12 -6.43 -10.13
C GLY A 108 7.91 -5.35 -9.37
N ILE A 109 7.23 -4.31 -8.88
CA ILE A 109 7.82 -3.27 -8.01
C ILE A 109 8.32 -3.92 -6.71
N GLY A 110 7.49 -4.72 -6.05
CA GLY A 110 7.87 -5.43 -4.82
C GLY A 110 9.12 -6.28 -5.00
N THR A 111 9.15 -7.14 -6.02
CA THR A 111 10.33 -7.99 -6.30
C THR A 111 11.59 -7.19 -6.65
N THR A 112 11.44 -6.00 -7.23
CA THR A 112 12.57 -5.12 -7.55
C THR A 112 13.13 -4.46 -6.29
N ILE A 113 12.26 -4.07 -5.35
CA ILE A 113 12.66 -3.54 -4.04
C ILE A 113 13.40 -4.60 -3.23
N ASP A 114 12.92 -5.85 -3.20
CA ASP A 114 13.61 -6.94 -2.49
C ASP A 114 15.05 -7.13 -3.02
N ARG A 115 15.19 -7.17 -4.35
CA ARG A 115 16.52 -7.27 -4.99
C ARG A 115 17.41 -6.08 -4.68
N LEU A 116 16.85 -4.88 -4.58
CA LEU A 116 17.58 -3.67 -4.21
C LEU A 116 18.14 -3.76 -2.79
N VAL A 117 17.37 -4.28 -1.83
CA VAL A 117 17.83 -4.52 -0.44
C VAL A 117 18.98 -5.52 -0.40
N GLU A 118 18.92 -6.60 -1.18
CA GLU A 118 20.03 -7.56 -1.30
C GLU A 118 21.30 -6.89 -1.82
N VAL A 119 21.19 -6.08 -2.88
CA VAL A 119 22.30 -5.35 -3.48
C VAL A 119 22.87 -4.31 -2.52
N GLN A 120 22.03 -3.60 -1.76
CA GLN A 120 22.46 -2.67 -0.71
C GLN A 120 23.27 -3.38 0.37
N ARG A 121 22.81 -4.54 0.86
CA ARG A 121 23.55 -5.34 1.86
C ARG A 121 24.90 -5.80 1.31
N ALA A 122 24.95 -6.31 0.08
CA ALA A 122 26.20 -6.72 -0.56
C ALA A 122 27.18 -5.55 -0.74
N ALA A 123 26.67 -4.39 -1.13
CA ALA A 123 27.45 -3.14 -1.24
C ALA A 123 28.01 -2.70 0.11
N ALA A 124 27.19 -2.66 1.16
CA ALA A 124 27.60 -2.27 2.50
C ALA A 124 28.69 -3.20 3.05
N ALA A 125 28.52 -4.52 2.87
CA ALA A 125 29.52 -5.51 3.28
C ALA A 125 30.84 -5.36 2.50
N THR A 126 30.77 -5.12 1.18
CA THR A 126 31.96 -4.96 0.33
C THR A 126 32.78 -3.72 0.68
N LEU A 127 32.11 -2.66 1.12
CA LEU A 127 32.70 -1.36 1.40
C LEU A 127 32.88 -1.09 2.89
N GLN A 128 32.89 -2.14 3.71
CA GLN A 128 33.10 -2.03 5.15
C GLN A 128 34.49 -1.41 5.41
N GLY A 129 34.53 -0.21 5.99
CA GLY A 129 35.75 0.58 6.20
C GLY A 129 36.03 1.68 5.16
N GLY A 130 35.23 1.77 4.10
CA GLY A 130 35.28 2.84 3.10
C GLY A 130 34.22 3.93 3.30
N ARG A 131 34.00 4.77 2.28
CA ARG A 131 32.89 5.74 2.20
C ARG A 131 31.76 5.23 1.29
N PRO A 132 30.93 4.25 1.71
CA PRO A 132 29.83 3.71 0.90
C PRO A 132 28.66 4.69 0.69
N GLY A 133 28.66 5.80 1.45
CA GLY A 133 27.54 6.75 1.55
C GLY A 133 26.90 7.14 0.21
N PRO A 134 27.66 7.63 -0.79
CA PRO A 134 27.05 8.07 -2.05
C PRO A 134 26.37 6.95 -2.84
N MET A 135 26.90 5.72 -2.79
CA MET A 135 26.31 4.59 -3.51
C MET A 135 25.07 4.07 -2.79
N LEU A 136 25.14 3.89 -1.47
CA LEU A 136 23.98 3.49 -0.67
C LEU A 136 22.85 4.50 -0.76
N ALA A 137 23.17 5.81 -0.75
CA ALA A 137 22.18 6.87 -0.93
C ALA A 137 21.49 6.82 -2.30
N ARG A 138 22.21 6.47 -3.38
CA ARG A 138 21.60 6.26 -4.69
C ARG A 138 20.68 5.06 -4.72
N LEU A 139 21.11 3.94 -4.14
CA LEU A 139 20.26 2.75 -4.04
C LEU A 139 18.98 3.06 -3.23
N GLU A 140 19.09 3.80 -2.13
CA GLU A 140 17.91 4.26 -1.38
C GLU A 140 17.03 5.21 -2.20
N GLY A 141 17.64 6.07 -3.02
CA GLY A 141 16.92 6.91 -3.98
C GLY A 141 16.07 6.10 -4.96
N ILE A 142 16.58 4.97 -5.48
CA ILE A 142 15.80 4.05 -6.34
C ILE A 142 14.61 3.49 -5.55
N ARG A 143 14.84 3.05 -4.31
CA ARG A 143 13.82 2.46 -3.44
C ARG A 143 12.66 3.45 -3.25
N ASN A 144 12.97 4.67 -2.84
CA ASN A 144 11.99 5.72 -2.57
C ASN A 144 11.16 6.06 -3.81
N VAL A 145 11.78 6.12 -5.00
CA VAL A 145 11.05 6.36 -6.25
C VAL A 145 10.12 5.18 -6.56
N LEU A 146 10.58 3.93 -6.41
CA LEU A 146 9.75 2.74 -6.68
C LEU A 146 8.56 2.63 -5.72
N ILE A 147 8.72 3.06 -4.46
CA ILE A 147 7.60 3.17 -3.50
C ILE A 147 6.54 4.16 -4.03
N THR A 148 6.95 5.34 -4.48
CA THR A 148 6.01 6.34 -5.03
C THR A 148 5.30 5.80 -6.28
N VAL A 149 6.02 5.07 -7.16
CA VAL A 149 5.40 4.38 -8.31
C VAL A 149 4.37 3.35 -7.84
N GLY A 150 4.69 2.59 -6.78
CA GLY A 150 3.76 1.64 -6.17
C GLY A 150 2.47 2.31 -5.67
N GLN A 151 2.57 3.48 -5.04
CA GLN A 151 1.41 4.26 -4.58
C GLN A 151 0.50 4.67 -5.75
N HIS A 152 1.06 5.18 -6.85
CA HIS A 152 0.27 5.50 -8.05
C HIS A 152 -0.32 4.25 -8.69
N CYS A 153 0.37 3.11 -8.63
CA CYS A 153 -0.15 1.84 -9.12
C CYS A 153 -1.41 1.42 -8.35
N THR A 154 -1.41 1.56 -7.02
CA THR A 154 -2.58 1.28 -6.18
C THR A 154 -3.75 2.22 -6.48
N LEU A 155 -3.50 3.52 -6.67
CA LEU A 155 -4.55 4.47 -7.05
C LEU A 155 -5.15 4.13 -8.43
N ALA A 156 -4.30 3.82 -9.41
CA ALA A 156 -4.74 3.37 -10.73
C ALA A 156 -5.60 2.10 -10.66
N GLN A 157 -5.25 1.14 -9.80
CA GLN A 157 -6.07 -0.06 -9.57
C GLN A 157 -7.45 0.29 -9.01
N GLN A 158 -7.52 1.20 -8.03
CA GLN A 158 -8.77 1.67 -7.45
C GLN A 158 -9.66 2.36 -8.50
N HIS A 159 -9.09 3.20 -9.37
CA HIS A 159 -9.82 3.83 -10.46
C HIS A 159 -10.37 2.81 -11.47
N VAL A 160 -9.57 1.78 -11.81
CA VAL A 160 -10.01 0.67 -12.67
C VAL A 160 -11.15 -0.12 -12.04
N GLU A 161 -11.04 -0.49 -10.76
CA GLU A 161 -12.07 -1.23 -10.04
C GLU A 161 -13.39 -0.46 -9.93
N ALA A 162 -13.32 0.84 -9.60
CA ALA A 162 -14.49 1.71 -9.54
C ALA A 162 -15.20 1.80 -10.90
N ALA A 163 -14.47 2.08 -11.98
CA ALA A 163 -15.02 2.17 -13.32
C ALA A 163 -15.61 0.83 -13.82
N LEU A 164 -14.99 -0.29 -13.46
CA LEU A 164 -15.53 -1.63 -13.77
C LEU A 164 -16.80 -1.93 -12.99
N SER A 165 -16.91 -1.49 -11.73
CA SER A 165 -18.14 -1.62 -10.94
C SER A 165 -19.28 -0.83 -11.57
N GLU A 166 -19.05 0.46 -11.85
CA GLU A 166 -20.04 1.36 -12.47
C GLU A 166 -20.54 0.81 -13.82
N ALA A 167 -19.63 0.27 -14.65
CA ALA A 167 -20.00 -0.32 -15.93
C ALA A 167 -20.86 -1.60 -15.77
N ARG A 168 -20.58 -2.45 -14.78
CA ARG A 168 -21.40 -3.64 -14.54
C ARG A 168 -22.80 -3.28 -14.04
N ASP A 169 -22.90 -2.30 -13.16
CA ASP A 169 -24.18 -1.83 -12.62
C ASP A 169 -25.05 -1.20 -13.73
N ALA A 170 -24.45 -0.42 -14.63
CA ALA A 170 -25.14 0.15 -15.78
C ALA A 170 -25.58 -0.88 -16.82
N GLY A 171 -24.82 -1.97 -17.00
CA GLY A 171 -25.13 -3.04 -17.95
C GLY A 171 -26.30 -3.93 -17.51
N GLY A 172 -26.55 -4.06 -16.20
CA GLY A 172 -27.62 -4.89 -15.65
C GLY A 172 -29.04 -4.35 -15.88
N GLY A 173 -29.19 -3.04 -16.12
CA GLY A 173 -30.50 -2.38 -16.29
C GLY A 173 -31.09 -2.44 -17.69
N GLY A 174 -30.38 -2.99 -18.68
CA GLY A 174 -30.76 -2.92 -20.11
C GLY A 174 -31.67 -4.04 -20.63
N ALA A 175 -32.04 -5.02 -19.81
CA ALA A 175 -32.90 -6.14 -20.22
C ALA A 175 -34.29 -6.03 -19.60
N SER A 176 -35.10 -5.08 -20.09
CA SER A 176 -36.55 -5.18 -20.00
C SER A 176 -37.12 -5.18 -21.41
N PRO A 177 -37.36 -6.35 -22.02
CA PRO A 177 -38.09 -6.45 -23.27
C PRO A 177 -39.58 -6.55 -22.91
N ASP A 178 -40.20 -5.43 -22.59
CA ASP A 178 -41.67 -5.38 -22.59
C ASP A 178 -42.14 -4.24 -23.49
N GLY A 179 -42.52 -4.65 -24.69
CA GLY A 179 -43.26 -3.82 -25.61
C GLY A 179 -44.69 -3.70 -25.12
N SER A 180 -45.06 -2.52 -24.61
CA SER A 180 -46.44 -2.06 -24.68
C SER A 180 -46.45 -0.64 -25.20
N GLU A 181 -46.76 -0.51 -26.48
CA GLU A 181 -47.19 0.74 -27.12
C GLU A 181 -48.42 1.30 -26.39
N GLY A 182 -48.40 2.58 -26.03
CA GLY A 182 -49.49 3.25 -25.33
C GLY A 182 -49.24 4.74 -25.08
N GLU A 183 -49.25 5.51 -26.17
CA GLU A 183 -49.78 6.88 -26.40
C GLU A 183 -49.69 8.00 -25.31
N PRO A 184 -49.43 9.28 -25.70
CA PRO A 184 -48.96 10.33 -24.78
C PRO A 184 -50.05 11.32 -24.33
N ALA A 185 -49.90 11.87 -23.11
CA ALA A 185 -50.01 13.31 -22.79
C ALA A 185 -50.25 13.56 -21.28
N LYS A 186 -49.36 14.31 -20.62
CA LYS A 186 -49.62 15.63 -20.01
C LYS A 186 -48.47 16.07 -19.11
N ALA A 187 -48.02 17.30 -19.33
CA ALA A 187 -47.17 18.06 -18.43
C ALA A 187 -47.98 18.56 -17.23
N VAL A 188 -47.45 18.38 -16.02
CA VAL A 188 -47.62 19.29 -14.87
C VAL A 188 -46.35 19.20 -14.00
N ALA A 189 -45.95 20.36 -13.48
CA ALA A 189 -44.77 20.62 -12.69
C ALA A 189 -44.86 20.17 -11.22
N ASP A 190 -43.67 20.16 -10.61
CA ASP A 190 -43.34 20.57 -9.24
C ASP A 190 -43.12 19.49 -8.16
N ASP A 191 -42.13 19.84 -7.32
CA ASP A 191 -41.76 19.38 -5.98
C ASP A 191 -40.97 18.09 -5.73
N GLY A 192 -39.87 18.27 -4.98
CA GLY A 192 -39.31 17.27 -4.06
C GLY A 192 -38.22 16.34 -4.59
N GLY A 193 -36.96 16.81 -4.61
CA GLY A 193 -35.80 15.94 -4.81
C GLY A 193 -35.63 14.93 -3.67
N PRO A 194 -35.57 13.61 -3.92
CA PRO A 194 -35.25 12.64 -2.89
C PRO A 194 -33.74 12.51 -2.74
N SER A 195 -33.33 12.54 -1.48
CA SER A 195 -32.02 12.12 -1.00
C SER A 195 -31.72 10.70 -1.50
N SER A 196 -30.62 10.54 -2.22
CA SER A 196 -30.08 9.25 -2.69
C SER A 196 -29.54 8.46 -1.50
N GLN A 197 -30.43 7.75 -0.81
CA GLN A 197 -30.08 6.56 -0.05
C GLN A 197 -29.91 5.42 -1.06
N SER A 198 -28.70 4.84 -1.12
CA SER A 198 -28.42 3.63 -1.89
C SER A 198 -29.31 2.47 -1.42
N PRO A 199 -29.90 1.68 -2.33
CA PRO A 199 -30.69 0.52 -1.96
C PRO A 199 -29.78 -0.65 -1.58
N ASP A 200 -30.06 -1.19 -0.40
CA ASP A 200 -29.88 -2.59 0.01
C ASP A 200 -28.72 -3.38 -0.63
N ALA A 201 -27.53 -3.15 -0.08
CA ALA A 201 -26.54 -4.21 0.06
C ALA A 201 -27.09 -5.23 1.07
N GLU A 202 -27.82 -6.20 0.54
CA GLU A 202 -28.42 -7.32 1.23
C GLU A 202 -27.35 -8.16 1.96
N ARG A 203 -27.18 -7.86 3.26
CA ARG A 203 -26.83 -8.76 4.38
C ARG A 203 -25.87 -9.92 4.10
N ALA A 204 -24.70 -9.65 3.53
CA ALA A 204 -23.55 -10.46 3.94
C ALA A 204 -23.32 -10.18 5.44
N SER A 205 -23.39 -11.22 6.29
CA SER A 205 -23.07 -11.06 7.71
C SER A 205 -21.69 -10.39 7.83
N PRO A 206 -21.50 -9.45 8.78
CA PRO A 206 -20.19 -8.87 9.01
C PRO A 206 -19.17 -10.00 9.13
N PRO A 207 -18.01 -9.91 8.45
CA PRO A 207 -16.99 -10.93 8.56
C PRO A 207 -16.66 -11.15 10.04
N GLU A 208 -16.53 -12.43 10.41
CA GLU A 208 -16.27 -12.83 11.79
C GLU A 208 -15.00 -12.11 12.30
N PRO A 209 -15.02 -11.56 13.52
CA PRO A 209 -13.86 -10.85 14.05
C PRO A 209 -12.63 -11.77 14.08
N ALA A 210 -11.44 -11.19 13.96
CA ALA A 210 -10.19 -11.96 14.07
C ALA A 210 -10.21 -12.86 15.30
N PRO A 211 -9.73 -14.12 15.20
CA PRO A 211 -9.45 -14.92 16.38
C PRO A 211 -8.58 -14.12 17.36
N GLY A 212 -9.01 -14.03 18.63
CA GLY A 212 -8.31 -13.25 19.65
C GLY A 212 -8.66 -11.75 19.70
N PHE A 213 -9.60 -11.27 18.88
CA PHE A 213 -10.20 -9.95 19.05
C PHE A 213 -11.23 -9.96 20.18
N ARG A 214 -11.25 -8.92 21.01
CA ARG A 214 -12.23 -8.73 22.08
C ARG A 214 -12.65 -7.27 22.16
N VAL A 215 -13.93 -7.05 22.42
CA VAL A 215 -14.48 -5.74 22.79
C VAL A 215 -14.82 -5.79 24.26
N ASP A 216 -14.39 -4.78 25.00
CA ASP A 216 -14.80 -4.53 26.37
C ASP A 216 -15.54 -3.18 26.41
N PRO A 217 -16.89 -3.18 26.42
CA PRO A 217 -17.66 -1.95 26.42
C PRO A 217 -17.52 -1.16 27.72
N ALA A 218 -17.02 -1.76 28.80
CA ALA A 218 -16.76 -1.09 30.07
C ALA A 218 -15.35 -0.46 30.14
N ARG A 219 -14.53 -0.62 29.10
CA ARG A 219 -13.17 -0.09 29.07
C ARG A 219 -13.18 1.44 29.15
N SER A 220 -12.60 1.98 30.21
CA SER A 220 -12.35 3.42 30.32
C SER A 220 -11.30 3.87 29.30
N ILE A 221 -11.53 5.02 28.66
CA ILE A 221 -10.56 5.65 27.77
C ILE A 221 -9.51 6.38 28.60
N PRO A 222 -8.21 6.02 28.52
CA PRO A 222 -7.17 6.74 29.24
C PRO A 222 -7.03 8.20 28.78
N ASP A 223 -6.69 9.11 29.70
CA ASP A 223 -6.54 10.54 29.39
C ASP A 223 -5.53 10.81 28.26
N PHE A 224 -4.42 10.05 28.23
CA PHE A 224 -3.42 10.18 27.18
C PHE A 224 -3.96 9.80 25.79
N VAL A 225 -4.92 8.87 25.71
CA VAL A 225 -5.58 8.50 24.45
C VAL A 225 -6.43 9.67 23.94
N SER A 226 -7.15 10.34 24.83
CA SER A 226 -7.94 11.53 24.50
C SER A 226 -7.05 12.69 24.02
N ALA A 227 -5.90 12.90 24.68
CA ALA A 227 -4.93 13.91 24.25
C ALA A 227 -4.36 13.59 22.86
N ILE A 228 -3.92 12.34 22.64
CA ILE A 228 -3.41 11.89 21.34
C ILE A 228 -4.48 12.00 20.25
N ALA A 229 -5.72 11.60 20.52
CA ALA A 229 -6.80 11.66 19.54
C ALA A 229 -7.14 13.10 19.14
N THR A 230 -7.00 14.05 20.07
CA THR A 230 -7.17 15.50 19.80
C THR A 230 -6.06 16.01 18.89
N ASP A 231 -4.81 15.62 19.16
CA ASP A 231 -3.65 15.99 18.34
C ASP A 231 -3.62 15.27 16.99
N LEU A 232 -4.23 14.08 16.89
CA LEU A 232 -4.39 13.29 15.68
C LEU A 232 -5.51 13.88 14.80
N HIS A 233 -5.42 15.18 14.51
CA HIS A 233 -6.33 15.84 13.58
C HIS A 233 -5.96 15.45 12.16
N VAL A 234 -6.82 14.66 11.52
CA VAL A 234 -6.63 14.20 10.14
C VAL A 234 -7.76 14.78 9.30
N PRO A 235 -7.48 15.75 8.39
CA PRO A 235 -8.51 16.35 7.56
C PRO A 235 -9.29 15.28 6.78
N PRO A 236 -10.60 15.48 6.52
CA PRO A 236 -11.38 14.59 5.67
C PRO A 236 -10.65 14.33 4.34
N GLY A 237 -10.64 13.07 3.89
CA GLY A 237 -9.92 12.65 2.68
C GLY A 237 -8.42 12.36 2.87
N SER A 238 -7.83 12.69 4.02
CA SER A 238 -6.42 12.37 4.29
C SER A 238 -6.19 10.87 4.54
N LYS A 239 -4.94 10.43 4.40
CA LYS A 239 -4.50 9.06 4.71
C LYS A 239 -4.79 8.71 6.17
N THR A 240 -5.05 7.44 6.45
CA THR A 240 -5.16 6.97 7.84
C THR A 240 -3.83 7.23 8.54
N ALA A 241 -3.90 7.82 9.72
CA ALA A 241 -2.75 8.09 10.57
C ALA A 241 -2.94 7.39 11.92
N GLY A 242 -1.85 7.07 12.61
CA GLY A 242 -1.93 6.60 13.97
C GLY A 242 -0.69 6.91 14.80
N VAL A 243 -0.86 6.82 16.10
CA VAL A 243 0.19 6.98 17.12
C VAL A 243 0.22 5.72 17.96
N MET A 244 1.42 5.16 18.10
CA MET A 244 1.67 3.97 18.91
C MET A 244 2.36 4.35 20.23
N THR A 245 1.81 3.83 21.33
CA THR A 245 2.29 4.06 22.70
C THR A 245 2.32 2.75 23.48
N ASP A 246 3.01 2.73 24.63
CA ASP A 246 2.81 1.69 25.63
C ASP A 246 1.54 1.95 26.47
N GLY A 247 1.22 1.05 27.40
CA GLY A 247 0.06 1.20 28.29
C GLY A 247 0.09 2.42 29.21
N GLN A 248 1.20 3.15 29.28
CA GLN A 248 1.36 4.39 30.06
C GLN A 248 1.36 5.65 29.18
N GLY A 249 1.11 5.51 27.88
CA GLY A 249 1.05 6.62 26.93
C GLY A 249 2.41 7.11 26.45
N ARG A 250 3.52 6.43 26.78
CA ARG A 250 4.83 6.77 26.21
C ARG A 250 4.91 6.27 24.78
N ARG A 251 5.29 7.16 23.86
CA ARG A 251 5.44 6.82 22.43
C ARG A 251 6.49 5.73 22.25
N LEU A 252 6.11 4.68 21.52
CA LEU A 252 7.00 3.57 21.13
C LEU A 252 7.64 3.79 19.77
N HIS A 253 7.14 4.79 19.03
CA HIS A 253 7.65 5.17 17.72
C HIS A 253 7.71 6.69 17.59
N ASN A 254 8.81 7.17 17.00
CA ASN A 254 9.03 8.59 16.73
C ASN A 254 8.27 9.01 15.47
N GLY A 255 7.09 9.61 15.66
CA GLY A 255 6.32 10.21 14.58
C GLY A 255 4.89 9.67 14.47
N LEU A 256 4.27 9.94 13.33
CA LEU A 256 2.98 9.40 12.94
C LEU A 256 3.19 8.18 12.05
N LEU A 257 2.47 7.11 12.35
CA LEU A 257 2.29 5.99 11.43
C LEU A 257 1.27 6.42 10.38
N LEU A 258 1.58 6.25 9.10
CA LEU A 258 0.71 6.67 8.00
C LEU A 258 0.45 5.50 7.06
N ASN A 259 -0.81 5.30 6.69
CA ASN A 259 -1.21 4.28 5.72
C ASN A 259 -0.55 4.55 4.35
N GLY A 260 -0.15 3.48 3.66
CA GLY A 260 0.49 3.54 2.35
C GLY A 260 1.86 4.21 2.35
N THR A 261 2.46 4.45 3.52
CA THR A 261 3.84 4.95 3.61
C THR A 261 4.77 3.80 3.92
N SER A 262 5.78 3.60 3.10
CA SER A 262 6.91 2.70 3.39
C SER A 262 7.82 3.24 4.51
N ASN A 263 7.39 4.28 5.24
CA ASN A 263 8.04 4.77 6.45
C ASN A 263 7.81 3.83 7.65
N ALA A 264 7.39 2.59 7.38
CA ALA A 264 7.58 1.51 8.32
C ALA A 264 9.05 1.55 8.77
N VAL A 265 9.28 1.91 10.04
CA VAL A 265 10.62 1.92 10.65
C VAL A 265 11.27 0.53 10.58
N VAL A 266 10.44 -0.48 10.33
CA VAL A 266 10.79 -1.89 10.29
C VAL A 266 10.25 -2.52 9.03
N ASP A 267 10.98 -3.48 8.49
CA ASP A 267 10.50 -4.34 7.41
C ASP A 267 9.44 -5.29 7.99
N ASN A 268 8.17 -4.91 7.84
CA ASN A 268 7.03 -5.70 8.31
C ASN A 268 7.05 -7.14 7.78
N TYR A 269 7.55 -7.35 6.55
CA TYR A 269 7.52 -8.64 5.85
C TYR A 269 8.63 -9.58 6.28
N ALA A 270 9.77 -9.05 6.76
CA ALA A 270 10.90 -9.84 7.24
C ALA A 270 10.54 -10.84 8.34
N THR A 271 9.48 -10.56 9.11
CA THR A 271 9.00 -11.41 10.21
C THR A 271 7.75 -12.20 9.87
N LEU A 272 7.25 -12.12 8.63
CA LEU A 272 6.03 -12.78 8.21
C LEU A 272 6.32 -14.00 7.36
N LYS A 273 5.49 -15.04 7.49
CA LYS A 273 5.51 -16.20 6.60
C LYS A 273 5.14 -15.75 5.19
N ARG A 274 5.80 -16.32 4.16
CA ARG A 274 5.65 -15.93 2.75
C ARG A 274 4.20 -15.79 2.27
N ARG A 275 3.28 -16.66 2.72
CA ARG A 275 1.86 -16.59 2.32
C ARG A 275 1.15 -15.30 2.78
N TRP A 276 1.68 -14.62 3.80
CA TRP A 276 1.15 -13.38 4.36
C TRP A 276 1.75 -12.12 3.73
N HIS A 277 2.76 -12.26 2.87
CA HIS A 277 3.38 -11.12 2.17
C HIS A 277 2.46 -10.46 1.15
N ARG A 278 1.42 -11.18 0.70
CA ARG A 278 0.42 -10.66 -0.26
C ARG A 278 -0.70 -9.86 0.39
N LEU A 279 -0.71 -9.76 1.72
CA LEU A 279 -1.74 -9.03 2.44
C LEU A 279 -1.34 -7.56 2.51
N ASP A 280 -2.06 -6.72 1.78
CA ASP A 280 -1.87 -5.26 1.80
C ASP A 280 -1.88 -4.72 3.25
N VAL A 281 -2.84 -5.20 4.07
CA VAL A 281 -2.98 -4.85 5.49
C VAL A 281 -1.74 -5.11 6.33
N ALA A 282 -0.85 -6.02 5.91
CA ALA A 282 0.38 -6.33 6.63
C ALA A 282 1.50 -5.33 6.33
N GLY A 283 1.49 -4.70 5.16
CA GLY A 283 2.60 -3.89 4.68
C GLY A 283 2.31 -2.41 4.47
N SER A 284 1.05 -2.03 4.29
CA SER A 284 0.68 -0.64 3.99
C SER A 284 -0.15 0.01 5.10
N HIS A 285 -0.95 -0.77 5.84
CA HIS A 285 -1.85 -0.23 6.84
C HIS A 285 -1.13 0.10 8.16
N VAL A 286 -1.65 1.10 8.87
CA VAL A 286 -1.10 1.57 10.15
C VAL A 286 -1.07 0.45 11.19
N GLU A 287 -2.09 -0.41 11.22
CA GLU A 287 -2.19 -1.58 12.08
C GLU A 287 -1.12 -2.62 11.72
N GLY A 288 -0.87 -2.83 10.43
CA GLY A 288 0.22 -3.68 9.92
C GLY A 288 1.59 -3.18 10.38
N HIS A 289 1.88 -1.88 10.18
CA HIS A 289 3.10 -1.23 10.68
C HIS A 289 3.25 -1.36 12.19
N THR A 290 2.18 -1.11 12.94
CA THR A 290 2.17 -1.28 14.41
C THR A 290 2.57 -2.69 14.79
N SER A 291 1.97 -3.70 14.15
CA SER A 291 2.30 -5.10 14.42
C SER A 291 3.77 -5.41 14.10
N GLY A 292 4.31 -4.88 12.99
CA GLY A 292 5.72 -5.04 12.64
C GLY A 292 6.66 -4.44 13.67
N ILE A 293 6.36 -3.22 14.14
CA ILE A 293 7.16 -2.54 15.17
C ILE A 293 7.13 -3.33 16.48
N MET A 294 5.97 -3.87 16.86
CA MET A 294 5.85 -4.71 18.06
C MET A 294 6.72 -5.96 17.96
N ARG A 295 6.66 -6.68 16.83
CA ARG A 295 7.48 -7.87 16.59
C ARG A 295 8.96 -7.54 16.62
N ASP A 296 9.36 -6.45 15.95
CA ASP A 296 10.76 -6.07 15.87
C ASP A 296 11.35 -5.69 17.22
N GLY A 297 10.64 -4.85 17.98
CA GLY A 297 11.04 -4.36 19.29
C GLY A 297 10.69 -5.28 20.47
N ASN A 298 10.16 -6.48 20.22
CA ASN A 298 9.67 -7.41 21.26
C ASN A 298 8.70 -6.74 22.26
N VAL A 299 7.76 -5.93 21.75
CA VAL A 299 6.77 -5.20 22.54
C VAL A 299 5.54 -6.09 22.76
N ASN A 300 5.33 -6.55 23.99
CA ASN A 300 4.22 -7.44 24.33
C ASN A 300 2.86 -6.74 24.47
N HIS A 301 2.85 -5.44 24.75
CA HIS A 301 1.62 -4.65 24.85
C HIS A 301 1.83 -3.27 24.26
N ALA A 302 0.91 -2.84 23.41
CA ALA A 302 0.87 -1.50 22.86
C ALA A 302 -0.57 -0.96 22.77
N VAL A 303 -0.66 0.36 22.74
CA VAL A 303 -1.88 1.12 22.50
C VAL A 303 -1.70 1.88 21.19
N LEU A 304 -2.62 1.67 20.25
CA LEU A 304 -2.67 2.34 18.96
C LEU A 304 -3.91 3.24 18.89
N VAL A 305 -3.68 4.54 18.69
CA VAL A 305 -4.74 5.51 18.40
C VAL A 305 -4.72 5.80 16.91
N VAL A 306 -5.80 5.50 16.18
CA VAL A 306 -5.90 5.64 14.71
C VAL A 306 -7.00 6.61 14.31
N SER A 307 -6.80 7.32 13.19
CA SER A 307 -7.78 8.29 12.69
C SER A 307 -8.94 7.67 11.91
N LYS A 308 -8.84 6.39 11.54
CA LYS A 308 -9.91 5.64 10.87
C LYS A 308 -10.03 4.26 11.50
N ARG A 309 -11.22 3.68 11.41
CA ARG A 309 -11.48 2.32 11.88
C ARG A 309 -10.63 1.30 11.10
N PRO A 310 -10.13 0.24 11.74
CA PRO A 310 -9.54 -0.89 11.03
C PRO A 310 -10.49 -1.39 9.94
N CYS A 311 -9.96 -1.62 8.74
CA CYS A 311 -10.80 -2.04 7.62
C CYS A 311 -11.46 -3.40 7.90
N ILE A 312 -12.75 -3.47 7.55
CA ILE A 312 -13.59 -4.67 7.66
C ILE A 312 -13.47 -5.47 6.36
N GLY A 313 -13.49 -6.79 6.48
CA GLY A 313 -13.39 -7.70 5.34
C GLY A 313 -12.58 -8.95 5.68
N PRO A 314 -12.69 -10.03 4.89
CA PRO A 314 -11.96 -11.27 5.13
C PRO A 314 -10.44 -11.10 5.04
N LEU A 315 -9.95 -10.07 4.34
CA LEU A 315 -8.54 -9.72 4.26
C LEU A 315 -8.22 -8.39 4.95
N GLY A 316 -9.19 -7.82 5.66
CA GLY A 316 -9.04 -6.53 6.35
C GLY A 316 -8.23 -6.65 7.64
N CYS A 317 -7.75 -5.50 8.16
CA CYS A 317 -7.04 -5.43 9.44
C CYS A 317 -7.87 -6.06 10.56
N HIS A 318 -9.19 -5.86 10.54
CA HIS A 318 -10.06 -6.41 11.57
C HIS A 318 -10.05 -7.95 11.64
N ALA A 319 -9.86 -8.62 10.50
CA ALA A 319 -9.78 -10.08 10.43
C ALA A 319 -8.34 -10.60 10.61
N MET A 320 -7.35 -9.87 10.12
CA MET A 320 -5.98 -10.38 9.97
C MET A 320 -5.02 -9.95 11.09
N LEU A 321 -5.31 -8.87 11.82
CA LEU A 321 -4.33 -8.24 12.72
C LEU A 321 -3.84 -9.16 13.84
N SER A 322 -4.72 -9.98 14.43
CA SER A 322 -4.31 -10.98 15.43
C SER A 322 -3.30 -11.99 14.88
N SER A 323 -3.40 -12.36 13.60
CA SER A 323 -2.45 -13.27 12.97
C SER A 323 -1.13 -12.62 12.62
N LEU A 324 -1.10 -11.29 12.48
CA LEU A 324 0.12 -10.52 12.28
C LEU A 324 0.90 -10.34 13.60
N LEU A 325 0.25 -10.35 14.76
CA LEU A 325 0.93 -10.23 16.05
C LEU A 325 1.56 -11.57 16.50
N ASP A 326 2.70 -11.49 17.20
CA ASP A 326 3.29 -12.67 17.84
C ASP A 326 2.38 -13.22 18.94
N ARG A 327 2.52 -14.52 19.23
CA ARG A 327 1.65 -15.20 20.18
C ARG A 327 1.72 -14.54 21.56
N GLY A 328 0.56 -14.11 22.07
CA GLY A 328 0.44 -13.49 23.39
C GLY A 328 0.74 -11.98 23.42
N MET A 329 1.18 -11.39 22.32
CA MET A 329 1.20 -9.92 22.21
C MET A 329 -0.23 -9.38 22.24
N THR A 330 -0.40 -8.18 22.78
CA THR A 330 -1.71 -7.51 22.87
C THR A 330 -1.64 -6.11 22.32
N LEU A 331 -2.60 -5.76 21.48
CA LEU A 331 -2.73 -4.43 20.89
C LEU A 331 -4.12 -3.86 21.17
N ASP A 332 -4.17 -2.82 21.99
CA ASP A 332 -5.39 -2.05 22.23
C ASP A 332 -5.54 -0.99 21.15
N VAL A 333 -6.66 -0.99 20.43
CA VAL A 333 -6.93 -0.03 19.36
C VAL A 333 -8.02 0.95 19.79
N TYR A 334 -7.75 2.23 19.61
CA TYR A 334 -8.70 3.33 19.79
C TYR A 334 -8.82 4.09 18.48
N VAL A 335 -10.04 4.48 18.13
CA VAL A 335 -10.34 5.22 16.90
C VAL A 335 -10.69 6.66 17.28
N ALA A 336 -9.93 7.62 16.78
CA ALA A 336 -10.23 9.04 16.96
C ALA A 336 -11.55 9.40 16.25
N GLY A 337 -12.41 10.13 16.94
CA GLY A 337 -13.71 10.58 16.46
C GLY A 337 -13.96 12.04 16.81
N LYS A 338 -14.99 12.64 16.19
CA LYS A 338 -15.39 14.03 16.45
C LYS A 338 -15.84 14.25 17.90
N ASP A 339 -16.50 13.25 18.47
CA ASP A 339 -17.04 13.28 19.84
C ASP A 339 -16.04 12.71 20.87
N GLY A 340 -14.78 12.59 20.48
CA GLY A 340 -13.72 11.93 21.24
C GLY A 340 -13.34 10.56 20.66
N PRO A 341 -12.25 9.96 21.16
CA PRO A 341 -11.85 8.62 20.75
C PRO A 341 -12.89 7.59 21.22
N VAL A 342 -12.94 6.46 20.51
CA VAL A 342 -13.74 5.30 20.88
C VAL A 342 -12.80 4.10 20.99
N TYR A 343 -12.95 3.31 22.05
CA TYR A 343 -12.25 2.04 22.15
C TYR A 343 -12.81 1.05 21.12
N TRP A 344 -11.96 0.62 20.20
CA TRP A 344 -12.34 -0.32 19.15
C TRP A 344 -12.30 -1.76 19.64
N GLY A 345 -11.24 -2.12 20.35
CA GLY A 345 -11.06 -3.44 20.93
C GLY A 345 -9.59 -3.79 21.14
N THR A 346 -9.36 -4.98 21.71
CA THR A 346 -8.03 -5.56 21.89
C THR A 346 -7.84 -6.71 20.91
N TYR A 347 -6.71 -6.72 20.21
CA TYR A 347 -6.24 -7.85 19.43
C TYR A 347 -5.19 -8.62 20.23
N THR A 348 -5.39 -9.92 20.37
CA THR A 348 -4.40 -10.83 20.96
C THR A 348 -3.73 -11.62 19.86
N GLY A 349 -2.40 -11.59 19.81
CA GLY A 349 -1.63 -12.23 18.78
C GLY A 349 -1.71 -13.75 18.83
N THR A 350 -1.94 -14.36 17.67
CA THR A 350 -2.00 -15.81 17.49
C THR A 350 -0.64 -16.38 17.03
N GLY A 351 0.19 -15.54 16.41
CA GLY A 351 1.45 -15.92 15.74
C GLY A 351 1.24 -16.69 14.44
N GLU A 352 0.03 -16.76 13.90
CA GLU A 352 -0.25 -17.58 12.72
C GLU A 352 0.50 -17.05 11.47
N GLY A 353 0.59 -15.73 11.33
CA GLY A 353 1.25 -15.05 10.23
C GLY A 353 2.74 -14.84 10.39
N VAL A 354 3.26 -15.04 11.61
CA VAL A 354 4.63 -14.70 11.98
C VAL A 354 5.56 -15.90 11.83
N THR A 355 6.77 -15.68 11.33
CA THR A 355 7.85 -16.67 11.38
C THR A 355 8.39 -16.73 12.81
N GLN A 356 8.47 -17.92 13.42
CA GLN A 356 9.09 -18.06 14.74
C GLN A 356 10.53 -17.53 14.68
N ARG A 357 10.85 -16.59 15.58
CA ARG A 357 12.22 -16.13 15.84
C ARG A 357 12.96 -17.13 16.72
#